data_AF-A0AA37HSX8-F1
#
_entry.id   AF-A0AA37HSX8-F1
#
_cell.length_a   1.000
_cell.length_b   1.000
_cell.length_c   1.000
_cell.angle_alpha   90.00
_cell.angle_beta   90.00
_cell.angle_gamma   90.00
#
_symmetry.space_group_name_H-M   'P 1'
#
loop_
_entity.id
_entity.type
_entity.pdbx_description
1 polymer ?
#
loop_
_entity_poly.entity_id
_entity_poly.type
_entity_poly.pdbx_seq_one_letter_code
_entity_poly.pdbx_strand_id
1 'polypeptide(L)' 'MRAAPLCLCLILLCAPAQADDKAACAAGIAMIKDALSKTPPESVLPKLKKALRVAEREQGEAEYDECVDAVGDAERALKR' A
#
# COMPACT_ATOMS: atom_id res chain seq x y z
N MET A 1 -10.98 -53.58 13.95
CA MET A 1 -9.64 -52.95 14.00
C MET A 1 -9.65 -51.73 13.09
N ARG A 2 -9.35 -50.56 13.67
CA ARG A 2 -8.80 -49.35 13.04
C ARG A 2 -9.66 -48.63 11.98
N ALA A 3 -10.56 -47.79 12.47
CA ALA A 3 -10.93 -46.55 11.78
C ALA A 3 -9.72 -45.61 11.79
N ALA A 4 -9.37 -45.04 10.64
CA ALA A 4 -8.40 -43.95 10.55
C ALA A 4 -8.77 -42.99 9.41
N PRO A 5 -9.55 -41.93 9.69
CA PRO A 5 -9.54 -40.74 8.87
C PRO A 5 -8.67 -39.71 9.59
N LEU A 6 -7.37 -39.66 9.29
CA LEU A 6 -6.53 -38.55 9.72
C LEU A 6 -6.51 -37.49 8.62
N CYS A 7 -7.66 -36.87 8.37
CA CYS A 7 -7.72 -35.53 7.80
C CYS A 7 -7.28 -34.57 8.91
N LEU A 8 -6.03 -34.10 8.90
CA LEU A 8 -5.61 -33.08 9.85
C LEU A 8 -4.64 -32.08 9.22
N CYS A 9 -5.20 -30.88 8.99
CA CYS A 9 -4.58 -29.56 8.99
C CYS A 9 -3.68 -29.15 7.81
N LEU A 10 -4.30 -28.79 6.68
CA LEU A 10 -3.87 -27.65 5.88
C LEU A 10 -4.32 -26.35 6.58
N ILE A 11 -3.57 -25.87 7.56
CA ILE A 11 -3.74 -24.49 8.08
C ILE A 11 -2.42 -23.77 7.86
N LEU A 12 -2.18 -23.36 6.62
CA LEU A 12 -1.05 -22.53 6.25
C LEU A 12 -1.55 -21.49 5.23
N LEU A 13 -1.29 -20.21 5.54
CA LEU A 13 -1.07 -19.10 4.59
C LEU A 13 -2.19 -18.06 4.32
N CYS A 14 -3.00 -17.65 5.31
CA CYS A 14 -3.81 -16.41 5.17
C CYS A 14 -3.07 -15.12 5.57
N ALA A 15 -1.73 -15.13 5.66
CA ALA A 15 -0.94 -13.96 6.07
C ALA A 15 -0.31 -13.07 4.95
N PRO A 16 -0.48 -13.26 3.62
CA PRO A 16 0.39 -12.53 2.69
C PRO A 16 -0.05 -11.10 2.33
N ALA A 17 -1.33 -10.69 2.45
CA ALA A 17 -1.74 -9.38 1.95
C ALA A 17 -1.09 -8.19 2.71
N GLN A 18 -1.20 -8.19 4.04
CA GLN A 18 -0.74 -7.08 4.89
C GLN A 18 0.78 -6.80 4.83
N ALA A 19 1.61 -7.84 4.69
CA ALA A 19 3.07 -7.65 4.61
C ALA A 19 3.49 -7.08 3.25
N ASP A 20 2.83 -7.54 2.19
CA ASP A 20 3.03 -7.01 0.84
C ASP A 20 2.56 -5.55 0.75
N ASP A 21 1.41 -5.24 1.36
CA ASP A 21 0.86 -3.88 1.40
C ASP A 21 1.75 -2.91 2.18
N LYS A 22 2.36 -3.34 3.28
CA LYS A 22 3.33 -2.52 4.03
C LYS A 22 4.53 -2.11 3.17
N ALA A 23 5.12 -3.06 2.46
CA ALA A 23 6.26 -2.80 1.60
C ALA A 23 5.86 -1.91 0.41
N ALA A 24 4.70 -2.18 -0.20
CA ALA A 24 4.14 -1.39 -1.29
C ALA A 24 3.85 0.06 -0.87
N CYS A 25 3.24 0.26 0.31
CA CYS A 25 3.00 1.55 0.93
C CYS A 25 4.31 2.36 1.09
N ALA A 26 5.35 1.76 1.70
CA ALA A 26 6.62 2.42 1.91
C ALA A 26 7.31 2.83 0.59
N ALA A 27 7.29 1.94 -0.41
CA ALA A 27 7.82 2.23 -1.74
C ALA A 27 7.02 3.34 -2.45
N GLY A 28 5.69 3.31 -2.34
CA GLY A 28 4.79 4.32 -2.89
C GLY A 28 5.02 5.71 -2.29
N ILE A 29 5.19 5.81 -0.97
CA ILE A 29 5.53 7.06 -0.29
C ILE A 29 6.86 7.63 -0.79
N ALA A 30 7.88 6.79 -0.97
CA ALA A 30 9.15 7.20 -1.54
C ALA A 30 8.99 7.74 -2.97
N MET A 31 8.18 7.08 -3.80
CA MET A 31 7.83 7.55 -5.15
C MET A 31 7.15 8.92 -5.13
N ILE A 32 6.18 9.15 -4.23
CA ILE A 32 5.47 10.44 -4.16
C ILE A 32 6.44 11.55 -3.73
N LYS A 33 7.33 11.28 -2.78
CA LYS A 33 8.37 12.23 -2.34
C LYS A 33 9.32 12.59 -3.49
N ASP A 34 9.76 11.60 -4.25
CA ASP A 34 10.59 11.81 -5.45
C ASP A 34 9.85 12.63 -6.50
N ALA A 35 8.59 12.29 -6.81
CA ALA A 35 7.78 13.04 -7.76
C ALA A 35 7.59 14.50 -7.35
N LEU A 36 7.37 14.78 -6.07
CA LEU A 36 7.30 16.15 -5.52
C LEU A 36 8.63 16.90 -5.63
N SER A 37 9.76 16.21 -5.46
CA SER A 37 11.09 16.83 -5.61
C SER A 37 11.39 17.26 -7.06
N LYS A 38 10.76 16.60 -8.03
CA LYS A 38 10.91 16.89 -9.48
C LYS A 38 10.07 18.06 -9.97
N THR A 39 9.45 18.84 -9.07
CA THR A 39 8.63 20.01 -9.41
C THR A 39 7.52 19.65 -10.42
N PRO A 40 6.56 18.82 -10.02
CA PRO A 40 5.50 18.36 -10.92
C PRO A 40 4.59 19.53 -11.34
N PRO A 41 3.79 19.38 -12.41
CA PRO A 41 2.86 20.42 -12.84
C PRO A 41 1.96 20.92 -11.71
N GLU A 42 1.66 22.22 -11.69
CA GLU A 42 0.82 22.83 -10.65
C GLU A 42 -0.56 22.17 -10.54
N SER A 43 -1.08 21.63 -11.65
CA SER A 43 -2.35 20.90 -11.70
C SER A 43 -2.33 19.57 -10.93
N VAL A 44 -1.16 18.96 -10.74
CA VAL A 44 -0.96 17.64 -10.11
C VAL A 44 -0.41 17.79 -8.68
N LEU A 45 0.32 18.87 -8.41
CA LEU A 45 0.92 19.20 -7.11
C LEU A 45 -0.02 19.09 -5.90
N PRO A 46 -1.26 19.64 -5.90
CA PRO A 46 -2.14 19.53 -4.73
C PRO A 46 -2.60 18.07 -4.49
N LYS A 47 -2.74 17.27 -5.55
CA LYS A 47 -3.12 15.86 -5.45
C LYS A 47 -1.98 15.04 -4.83
N LEU A 48 -0.75 15.26 -5.27
CA LEU A 48 0.44 14.58 -4.72
C LEU A 48 0.67 14.92 -3.25
N LYS A 49 0.55 16.20 -2.87
CA LYS A 49 0.69 16.61 -1.46
C LYS A 49 -0.38 15.98 -0.56
N LYS A 50 -1.62 15.89 -1.06
CA LYS A 50 -2.71 15.22 -0.33
C LYS A 50 -2.44 13.73 -0.19
N ALA A 51 -2.12 13.05 -1.29
CA ALA A 51 -1.84 11.62 -1.30
C ALA A 51 -0.67 11.27 -0.37
N LEU A 52 0.42 12.06 -0.39
CA LEU A 52 1.55 11.88 0.53
C LEU A 52 1.11 11.95 1.99
N ARG A 53 0.36 13.00 2.36
CA ARG A 53 -0.12 13.19 3.73
C ARG A 53 -0.99 12.02 4.20
N VAL A 54 -1.89 11.54 3.34
CA VAL A 54 -2.75 10.39 3.65
C VAL A 54 -1.89 9.14 3.82
N ALA A 55 -1.07 8.80 2.83
CA ALA A 55 -0.22 7.62 2.87
C ALA A 55 0.71 7.59 4.11
N GLU A 56 1.32 8.72 4.49
CA GLU A 56 2.16 8.80 5.71
C GLU A 56 1.36 8.63 7.01
N ARG A 57 0.10 9.08 7.05
CA ARG A 57 -0.80 8.84 8.19
C ARG A 57 -1.16 7.36 8.27
N GLU A 58 -1.66 6.79 7.19
CA GLU A 58 -2.11 5.39 7.16
C GLU A 58 -0.93 4.44 7.44
N GLN A 59 0.27 4.73 6.93
CA GLN A 59 1.50 3.99 7.28
C GLN A 59 1.78 4.03 8.79
N GLY A 60 1.56 5.18 9.44
CA GLY A 60 1.74 5.35 10.89
C GLY A 60 0.66 4.64 11.71
N GLU A 61 -0.54 4.49 11.16
CA GLU A 61 -1.69 3.78 11.74
C GLU A 61 -1.66 2.26 11.45
N ALA A 62 -0.73 1.81 10.60
CA ALA A 62 -0.62 0.43 10.10
C ALA A 62 -1.81 -0.04 9.25
N GLU A 63 -2.55 0.90 8.68
CA GLU A 63 -3.62 0.70 7.69
C GLU A 63 -3.00 0.69 6.28
N TYR A 64 -2.31 -0.41 5.95
CA TYR A 64 -1.45 -0.45 4.77
C TYR A 64 -2.21 -0.52 3.45
N ASP A 65 -3.40 -1.11 3.43
CA ASP A 65 -4.27 -1.15 2.25
C ASP A 65 -4.79 0.24 1.88
N GLU A 66 -5.20 1.04 2.87
CA GLU A 66 -5.58 2.44 2.68
C GLU A 66 -4.39 3.31 2.26
N CYS A 67 -3.20 3.00 2.78
CA CYS A 67 -1.97 3.61 2.29
C CYS A 67 -1.74 3.31 0.81
N VAL A 68 -1.88 2.05 0.39
CA VAL A 68 -1.73 1.64 -1.01
C VAL A 68 -2.77 2.32 -1.91
N ASP A 69 -4.00 2.49 -1.43
CA ASP A 69 -5.04 3.24 -2.15
C ASP A 69 -4.66 4.71 -2.35
N ALA A 70 -4.12 5.36 -1.32
CA ALA A 70 -3.63 6.73 -1.39
C ALA A 70 -2.42 6.85 -2.35
N VAL A 71 -1.53 5.86 -2.37
CA VAL A 71 -0.45 5.76 -3.37
C VAL A 71 -1.03 5.64 -4.78
N GLY A 72 -2.04 4.81 -4.98
CA GLY A 72 -2.72 4.66 -6.27
C GLY A 72 -3.37 5.96 -6.77
N ASP A 73 -3.89 6.79 -5.88
CA ASP A 73 -4.38 8.14 -6.21
C ASP A 73 -3.26 9.04 -6.76
N ALA A 74 -2.08 9.01 -6.16
CA ALA A 74 -0.92 9.75 -6.64
C ALA A 74 -0.49 9.27 -8.03
N GLU A 75 -0.40 7.96 -8.24
CA GLU A 75 -0.04 7.38 -9.55
C GLU A 75 -1.02 7.80 -10.65
N ARG A 76 -2.33 7.74 -10.38
CA ARG A 76 -3.36 8.20 -11.31
C ARG A 76 -3.25 9.68 -11.61
N ALA A 77 -2.79 10.49 -10.67
CA ALA A 77 -2.57 11.91 -10.88
C ALA A 77 -1.33 12.19 -11.75
N LEU A 78 -0.25 11.40 -11.62
CA LEU A 78 0.97 11.53 -12.43
C LEU A 78 0.79 11.08 -13.89
N LYS A 79 -0.18 10.18 -14.16
CA LYS A 79 -0.49 9.68 -15.50
C LYS A 79 -1.40 10.61 -16.31
N ARG A 80 -1.87 11.72 -15.74
CA ARG A 80 -2.76 12.70 -16.36
C ARG A 80 -2.02 13.96 -16.75
#